data_AF-A0A6G2K7E7-F1
#
_entry.id   AF-A0A6G2K7E7-F1
#
_cell.length_a   1.000
_cell.length_b   1.000
_cell.length_c   1.000
_cell.angle_alpha   90.00
_cell.angle_beta   90.00
_cell.angle_gamma   90.00
#
_symmetry.space_group_name_H-M   'P 1'
#
loop_
_entity.id
_entity.type
_entity.pdbx_description
1 polymer ?
#
loop_
_entity_poly.entity_id
_entity_poly.type
_entity_poly.pdbx_seq_one_letter_code
_entity_poly.pdbx_strand_id
1 'polypeptide(L)'
;MRIFPLLAPRCQLALFHFLNNFRNELVWCYTRMSAKGQRQFSRAHDTILWYSVGDSWTFNADNVRLPYAAGSKAREGHTLNRLGSGYSKEGVTKLNPKGKFPEDWIRHIPYLRGKERVGYPTQKPLALLERIIKASSDEDDIVFDPFCGYATACVAAEKLNRQWVGIDLPPKAVELVAMRT
;
A
#
# COMPACT_ATOMS: atom_id res chain seq x y z
N MET A 1 2.90 -9.15 8.28
CA MET A 1 1.48 -8.69 8.24
C MET A 1 0.58 -9.94 8.20
N ARG A 2 -0.32 -10.14 9.16
CA ARG A 2 -1.27 -11.29 9.17
C ARG A 2 -2.69 -10.77 8.91
N ILE A 3 -3.29 -11.18 7.79
CA ILE A 3 -4.70 -10.91 7.48
C ILE A 3 -5.49 -12.16 7.91
N PHE A 4 -6.55 -11.99 8.70
CA PHE A 4 -7.42 -13.09 9.17
C PHE A 4 -8.80 -13.02 8.49
N PRO A 5 -9.35 -14.14 7.97
CA PRO A 5 -10.76 -14.24 7.58
C PRO A 5 -11.65 -14.26 8.82
N LEU A 6 -12.57 -13.30 8.91
CA LEU A 6 -13.67 -13.31 9.88
C LEU A 6 -14.73 -14.31 9.44
N LEU A 7 -14.87 -15.45 10.14
CA LEU A 7 -16.10 -16.27 10.18
C LEU A 7 -16.00 -17.34 11.30
N ALA A 8 -16.14 -16.94 12.56
CA ALA A 8 -16.58 -17.84 13.65
C ALA A 8 -17.03 -17.03 14.89
N PRO A 9 -18.06 -17.47 15.65
CA PRO A 9 -18.61 -16.73 16.81
C PRO A 9 -17.65 -16.55 18.00
N ARG A 10 -16.46 -17.16 17.97
CA ARG A 10 -15.41 -16.95 18.99
C ARG A 10 -14.53 -15.72 18.73
N CYS A 11 -14.74 -14.98 17.64
CA CYS A 11 -13.89 -13.86 17.21
C CYS A 11 -14.23 -12.48 17.82
N GLN A 12 -15.26 -12.34 18.66
CA GLN A 12 -15.64 -11.02 19.19
C GLN A 12 -14.54 -10.36 20.06
N LEU A 13 -13.74 -11.15 20.77
CA LEU A 13 -12.59 -10.63 21.53
C LEU A 13 -11.40 -10.25 20.63
N ALA A 14 -11.24 -10.93 19.48
CA ALA A 14 -10.23 -10.60 18.48
C ALA A 14 -10.61 -9.35 17.67
N LEU A 15 -11.91 -9.14 17.42
CA LEU A 15 -12.44 -7.97 16.73
C LEU A 15 -12.20 -6.68 17.55
N PHE A 16 -12.40 -6.74 18.88
CA PHE A 16 -12.12 -5.62 19.78
C PHE A 16 -10.64 -5.22 19.82
N HIS A 17 -9.72 -6.20 19.85
CA HIS A 17 -8.28 -5.92 19.75
C HIS A 17 -7.86 -5.43 18.37
N PHE A 18 -8.59 -5.79 17.31
CA PHE A 18 -8.32 -5.29 15.95
C PHE A 18 -8.63 -3.80 15.82
N LEU A 19 -9.70 -3.31 16.46
CA LEU A 19 -10.10 -1.89 16.38
C LEU A 19 -9.08 -0.95 17.02
N ASN A 20 -8.46 -1.33 18.13
CA ASN A 20 -7.43 -0.52 18.80
C ASN A 20 -6.08 -0.49 18.06
N ASN A 21 -5.93 -1.30 17.02
CA ASN A 21 -4.68 -1.48 16.29
C ASN A 21 -4.67 -0.83 14.90
N PHE A 22 -5.67 0.00 14.62
CA PHE A 22 -5.76 0.78 13.40
C PHE A 22 -4.63 1.81 13.32
N ARG A 23 -3.96 1.88 12.16
CA ARG A 23 -2.86 2.81 11.90
C ARG A 23 -3.22 3.85 10.87
N ASN A 24 -3.77 3.41 9.75
CA ASN A 24 -4.11 4.33 8.67
C ASN A 24 -5.14 3.73 7.70
N GLU A 25 -5.85 4.62 7.02
CA GLU A 25 -6.68 4.31 5.87
C GLU A 25 -5.97 4.83 4.61
N LEU A 26 -5.45 3.92 3.78
CA LEU A 26 -4.84 4.30 2.51
C LEU A 26 -5.93 4.31 1.43
N VAL A 27 -5.96 5.38 0.64
CA VAL A 27 -6.91 5.55 -0.46
C VAL A 27 -6.15 5.42 -1.78
N TRP A 28 -6.27 4.26 -2.44
CA TRP A 28 -5.67 4.05 -3.75
C TRP A 28 -6.61 4.54 -4.84
N CYS A 29 -6.33 5.73 -5.36
CA CYS A 29 -7.08 6.36 -6.43
C CYS A 29 -6.47 6.06 -7.79
N TYR A 30 -7.33 5.72 -8.74
CA TYR A 30 -6.93 5.39 -10.09
C TYR A 30 -7.99 5.81 -11.11
N THR A 31 -7.58 6.07 -12.34
CA THR A 31 -8.51 6.50 -13.38
C THR A 31 -9.01 5.32 -14.22
N ARG A 32 -10.34 5.19 -14.31
CA ARG A 32 -11.03 4.30 -15.25
C ARG A 32 -11.94 5.13 -16.15
N MET A 33 -12.34 4.56 -17.28
CA MET A 33 -13.36 5.16 -18.12
C MET A 33 -14.68 5.22 -17.34
N SER A 34 -15.31 6.39 -17.31
CA SER A 34 -16.63 6.57 -16.71
C SER A 34 -17.70 5.91 -17.57
N ALA A 35 -18.72 5.32 -16.93
CA ALA A 35 -19.89 4.82 -17.63
C ALA A 35 -20.79 5.99 -18.04
N LYS A 36 -21.49 5.87 -19.17
CA LYS A 36 -22.51 6.86 -19.58
C LYS A 36 -23.71 6.79 -18.64
N GLY A 37 -24.35 7.93 -18.37
CA GLY A 37 -25.59 8.00 -17.59
C GLY A 37 -25.43 7.84 -16.06
N GLN A 38 -24.23 8.05 -15.51
CA GLN A 38 -24.03 8.03 -14.07
C GLN A 38 -24.78 9.17 -13.36
N ARG A 39 -25.46 8.85 -12.26
CA ARG A 39 -26.15 9.80 -11.37
C ARG A 39 -25.36 10.12 -10.10
N GLN A 40 -24.08 9.73 -10.05
CA GLN A 40 -23.17 9.95 -8.92
C GLN A 40 -21.73 10.07 -9.43
N PHE A 41 -20.81 10.50 -8.56
CA PHE A 41 -19.38 10.49 -8.86
C PHE A 41 -18.87 9.07 -9.16
N SER A 42 -17.98 8.96 -10.15
CA SER A 42 -17.38 7.67 -10.50
C SER A 42 -16.58 7.10 -9.32
N ARG A 43 -16.87 5.85 -8.96
CA ARG A 43 -16.06 5.09 -8.00
C ARG A 43 -14.71 4.77 -8.64
N ALA A 44 -13.68 5.46 -8.17
CA ALA A 44 -12.35 5.48 -8.78
C ALA A 44 -11.23 5.29 -7.74
N HIS A 45 -11.55 4.59 -6.65
CA HIS A 45 -10.59 4.25 -5.62
C HIS A 45 -10.94 2.92 -4.94
N ASP A 46 -9.92 2.29 -4.37
CA ASP A 46 -10.06 1.24 -3.37
C ASP A 46 -9.49 1.75 -2.05
N THR A 47 -10.10 1.36 -0.93
CA THR A 47 -9.59 1.64 0.42
C THR A 47 -8.79 0.45 0.94
N ILE A 48 -7.63 0.72 1.52
CA ILE A 48 -6.76 -0.28 2.13
C ILE A 48 -6.56 0.10 3.60
N LEU A 49 -7.05 -0.75 4.49
CA LEU A 49 -6.94 -0.52 5.92
C LEU A 49 -5.63 -1.11 6.44
N TRP A 50 -4.84 -0.30 7.13
CA TRP A 50 -3.59 -0.72 7.73
C TRP A 50 -3.73 -0.86 9.24
N TYR A 51 -3.42 -2.06 9.72
CA TYR A 51 -3.37 -2.41 11.14
C TYR A 51 -1.97 -2.93 11.49
N SER A 52 -1.55 -2.72 12.73
CA SER A 52 -0.36 -3.35 13.32
C SER A 52 -0.75 -4.34 14.40
N VAL A 53 0.19 -5.19 14.84
CA VAL A 53 0.03 -5.95 16.08
C VAL A 53 0.90 -5.30 17.13
N GLY A 54 0.28 -4.82 18.21
CA GLY A 54 0.97 -4.13 19.29
C GLY A 54 1.34 -2.69 18.97
N ASP A 55 2.09 -2.08 19.89
CA ASP A 55 2.42 -0.64 19.88
C ASP A 55 3.69 -0.30 19.10
N SER A 56 4.39 -1.30 18.59
CA SER A 56 5.60 -1.15 17.76
C SER A 56 5.44 -1.90 16.45
N TRP A 57 5.77 -1.25 15.34
CA TRP A 57 5.64 -1.82 14.00
C TRP A 57 6.69 -1.26 13.05
N THR A 58 7.03 -2.03 12.02
CA THR A 58 7.93 -1.61 10.95
C THR A 58 7.23 -0.60 10.04
N PHE A 59 7.85 0.57 9.85
CA PHE A 59 7.45 1.53 8.83
C PHE A 59 8.65 2.20 8.17
N ASN A 60 9.08 1.65 7.04
CA ASN A 60 10.22 2.07 6.24
C ASN A 60 9.86 3.24 5.31
N ALA A 61 9.48 4.39 5.87
CA ALA A 61 8.99 5.54 5.12
C ALA A 61 9.94 6.00 4.01
N ASP A 62 11.24 5.97 4.28
CA ASP A 62 12.30 6.35 3.34
C ASP A 62 12.32 5.50 2.07
N ASN A 63 11.90 4.24 2.16
CA ASN A 63 11.89 3.31 1.05
C ASN A 63 10.76 3.56 0.05
N VAL A 64 9.77 4.36 0.43
CA VAL A 64 8.52 4.61 -0.31
C VAL A 64 8.20 6.11 -0.46
N ARG A 65 9.19 6.98 -0.26
CA ARG A 65 9.10 8.41 -0.52
C ARG A 65 8.76 8.71 -1.98
N LEU A 66 8.16 9.88 -2.20
CA LEU A 66 7.75 10.34 -3.51
C LEU A 66 8.56 11.55 -3.95
N PRO A 67 8.75 11.76 -5.26
CA PRO A 67 9.39 12.98 -5.73
C PRO A 67 8.58 14.20 -5.30
N TYR A 68 9.28 15.27 -4.91
CA TYR A 68 8.63 16.56 -4.66
C TYR A 68 8.07 17.15 -5.96
N ALA A 69 6.93 17.85 -5.84
CA ALA A 69 6.42 18.68 -6.91
C ALA A 69 7.40 19.82 -7.22
N ALA A 70 7.42 20.29 -8.47
CA ALA A 70 8.33 21.35 -8.92
C ALA A 70 8.24 22.61 -8.02
N GLY A 71 7.03 23.00 -7.63
CA GLY A 71 6.81 24.14 -6.73
C GLY A 71 7.33 23.93 -5.31
N SER A 72 7.46 22.69 -4.82
CA SER A 72 8.08 22.41 -3.51
C SER A 72 9.59 22.52 -3.59
N LYS A 73 10.22 22.06 -4.69
CA LYS A 73 11.66 22.21 -4.93
C LYS A 73 12.07 23.68 -5.03
N ALA A 74 11.25 24.49 -5.70
CA ALA A 74 11.46 25.93 -5.82
C ALA A 74 11.38 26.68 -4.47
N ARG A 75 10.87 26.06 -3.41
CA ARG A 75 10.73 26.64 -2.07
C ARG A 75 11.82 26.21 -1.09
N GLU A 76 12.76 25.36 -1.51
CA GLU A 76 13.90 24.99 -0.69
C GLU A 76 14.75 26.22 -0.36
N GLY A 77 15.18 26.35 0.91
CA GLY A 77 15.97 27.49 1.36
C GLY A 77 15.17 28.76 1.66
N HIS A 78 13.86 28.79 1.42
CA HIS A 78 13.03 29.93 1.82
C HIS A 78 12.83 29.97 3.34
N THR A 79 13.10 31.15 3.92
CA THR A 79 12.75 31.49 5.31
C THR A 79 11.25 31.71 5.42
N LEU A 80 10.60 30.96 6.31
CA LEU A 80 9.18 31.11 6.60
C LEU A 80 9.03 31.78 7.96
N ASN A 81 8.43 32.99 7.98
CA ASN A 81 8.00 33.68 9.20
C ASN A 81 6.78 33.01 9.89
N ARG A 82 6.57 31.70 9.69
CA ARG A 82 5.42 30.97 10.25
C ARG A 82 5.86 29.64 10.84
N LEU A 83 5.66 29.50 12.16
CA LEU A 83 5.71 28.25 12.91
C LEU A 83 4.51 27.37 12.50
N GLY A 84 4.64 26.65 11.39
CA GLY A 84 3.76 25.53 11.03
C GLY A 84 4.39 24.17 11.31
N SER A 85 3.57 23.12 11.40
CA SER A 85 4.01 21.76 11.70
C SER A 85 4.90 21.19 10.59
N GLY A 86 6.21 21.16 10.82
CA GLY A 86 7.18 20.55 9.91
C GLY A 86 8.39 21.43 9.55
N TYR A 87 8.46 22.66 10.05
CA TYR A 87 9.63 23.52 9.81
C TYR A 87 10.72 23.27 10.85
N SER A 88 11.98 23.30 10.41
CA SER A 88 13.11 23.26 11.35
C SER A 88 13.02 24.46 12.29
N LYS A 89 13.54 24.31 13.50
CA LYS A 89 13.66 25.42 14.46
C LYS A 89 14.42 26.63 13.87
N GLU A 90 15.18 26.42 12.79
CA GLU A 90 15.92 27.47 12.08
C GLU A 90 15.07 28.28 11.08
N GLY A 91 13.78 27.95 10.90
CA GLY A 91 12.86 28.73 10.06
C GLY A 91 13.10 28.58 8.56
N VAL A 92 13.98 27.68 8.13
CA VAL A 92 14.31 27.41 6.72
C VAL A 92 13.73 26.07 6.28
N THR A 93 13.11 26.04 5.10
CA THR A 93 12.61 24.78 4.52
C THR A 93 13.77 23.97 3.95
N LYS A 94 14.07 22.81 4.56
CA LYS A 94 15.04 21.82 4.05
C LYS A 94 14.32 20.58 3.55
N LEU A 95 14.56 20.18 2.30
CA LEU A 95 13.93 19.00 1.72
C LEU A 95 14.75 17.75 2.05
N ASN A 96 14.06 16.60 2.18
CA ASN A 96 14.76 15.33 2.33
C ASN A 96 15.25 14.87 0.94
N PRO A 97 16.55 14.52 0.77
CA PRO A 97 17.09 14.13 -0.53
C PRO A 97 16.41 12.90 -1.14
N LYS A 98 15.85 12.01 -0.32
CA LYS A 98 15.10 10.83 -0.77
C LYS A 98 13.67 11.15 -1.20
N GLY A 99 13.20 12.38 -1.00
CA GLY A 99 11.89 12.86 -1.44
C GLY A 99 10.89 13.14 -0.32
N LYS A 100 9.67 13.48 -0.75
CA LYS A 100 8.51 13.75 0.09
C LYS A 100 8.11 12.50 0.87
N PHE A 101 7.75 12.69 2.14
CA PHE A 101 7.18 11.65 2.97
C PHE A 101 5.94 11.02 2.29
N PRO A 102 5.77 9.68 2.33
CA PRO A 102 4.64 9.01 1.70
C PRO A 102 3.29 9.49 2.26
N GLU A 103 2.34 9.73 1.37
CA GLU A 103 0.95 10.06 1.71
C GLU A 103 0.07 8.80 1.70
N ASP A 104 -1.03 8.85 2.43
CA ASP A 104 -2.09 7.85 2.46
C ASP A 104 -2.95 7.85 1.19
N TRP A 105 -3.03 8.98 0.49
CA TRP A 105 -3.68 9.13 -0.81
C TRP A 105 -2.76 8.72 -1.96
N ILE A 106 -2.90 7.48 -2.43
CA ILE A 106 -2.05 6.90 -3.47
C ILE A 106 -2.65 7.18 -4.86
N ARG A 107 -2.07 8.11 -5.63
CA ARG A 107 -2.49 8.43 -7.02
C ARG A 107 -1.48 8.06 -8.11
N HIS A 108 -0.22 7.86 -7.73
CA HIS A 108 0.88 7.67 -8.68
C HIS A 108 0.95 6.25 -9.25
N ILE A 109 0.26 5.28 -8.63
CA ILE A 109 0.15 3.91 -9.12
C ILE A 109 -1.14 3.77 -9.92
N PRO A 110 -1.08 3.56 -11.25
CA PRO A 110 -2.26 3.47 -12.09
C PRO A 110 -3.01 2.16 -11.87
N TYR A 111 -4.25 2.10 -12.38
CA TYR A 111 -4.98 0.83 -12.48
C TYR A 111 -4.23 -0.15 -13.39
N LEU A 112 -4.35 -1.44 -13.10
CA LEU A 112 -3.71 -2.51 -13.86
C LEU A 112 -4.10 -2.48 -15.35
N ARG A 113 -3.10 -2.36 -16.22
CA ARG A 113 -3.24 -2.34 -17.69
C ARG A 113 -2.08 -3.08 -18.35
N GLY A 114 -2.28 -3.54 -19.59
CA GLY A 114 -1.19 -4.08 -20.42
C GLY A 114 -0.66 -5.44 -19.96
N LYS A 115 0.64 -5.66 -20.17
CA LYS A 115 1.32 -6.97 -20.08
C LYS A 115 1.30 -7.61 -18.68
N GLU A 116 1.10 -6.82 -17.63
CA GLU A 116 1.01 -7.34 -16.26
C GLU A 116 -0.30 -8.10 -16.01
N ARG A 117 -1.34 -7.84 -16.81
CA ARG A 117 -2.65 -8.46 -16.65
C ARG A 117 -2.64 -9.88 -17.21
N VAL A 118 -2.99 -10.82 -16.34
CA VAL A 118 -2.91 -12.27 -16.63
C VAL A 118 -4.26 -12.98 -16.55
N GLY A 119 -5.35 -12.20 -16.56
CA GLY A 119 -6.72 -12.70 -16.71
C GLY A 119 -7.51 -12.84 -15.41
N TYR A 120 -6.92 -12.61 -14.23
CA TYR A 120 -7.69 -12.60 -12.99
C TYR A 120 -8.50 -11.30 -12.84
N PRO A 121 -9.82 -11.33 -12.57
CA PRO A 121 -10.66 -10.13 -12.59
C PRO A 121 -10.24 -9.04 -11.60
N THR A 122 -9.73 -9.43 -10.44
CA THR A 122 -9.45 -8.55 -9.29
C THR A 122 -7.96 -8.34 -9.01
N GLN A 123 -7.08 -8.72 -9.95
CA GLN A 123 -5.63 -8.58 -9.80
C GLN A 123 -5.23 -7.12 -9.48
N LYS A 124 -4.49 -6.94 -8.38
CA LYS A 124 -3.90 -5.66 -8.00
C LYS A 124 -2.59 -5.42 -8.77
N PRO A 125 -2.19 -4.15 -9.03
CA PRO A 125 -0.89 -3.84 -9.62
C PRO A 125 0.25 -4.26 -8.70
N LEU A 126 1.32 -4.80 -9.29
CA LEU A 126 2.52 -5.22 -8.57
C LEU A 126 3.14 -4.06 -7.80
N ALA A 127 3.26 -2.88 -8.43
CA ALA A 127 3.82 -1.68 -7.80
C ALA A 127 3.04 -1.23 -6.54
N LEU A 128 1.74 -1.54 -6.45
CA LEU A 128 0.95 -1.26 -5.26
C LEU A 128 1.36 -2.17 -4.10
N LEU A 129 1.54 -3.46 -4.37
CA LEU A 129 1.91 -4.43 -3.33
C LEU A 129 3.38 -4.31 -2.95
N GLU A 130 4.28 -4.03 -3.90
CA GLU A 130 5.68 -3.71 -3.62
C GLU A 130 5.79 -2.50 -2.68
N ARG A 131 5.01 -1.44 -2.93
CA ARG A 131 4.96 -0.27 -2.05
C ARG A 131 4.55 -0.64 -0.62
N ILE A 132 3.49 -1.43 -0.47
CA ILE A 132 2.98 -1.81 0.86
C ILE A 132 3.98 -2.70 1.59
N ILE A 133 4.53 -3.72 0.92
CA ILE A 133 5.49 -4.66 1.52
C ILE A 133 6.78 -3.92 1.90
N LYS A 134 7.33 -3.11 0.99
CA LYS A 134 8.57 -2.36 1.24
C LYS A 134 8.43 -1.34 2.37
N ALA A 135 7.24 -0.78 2.57
CA ALA A 135 6.96 0.12 3.69
C ALA A 135 6.80 -0.62 5.02
N SER A 136 6.26 -1.84 5.02
CA SER A 136 5.73 -2.49 6.24
C SER A 136 6.43 -3.81 6.60
N SER A 137 7.59 -4.09 6.02
CA SER A 137 8.43 -5.26 6.30
C SER A 137 9.90 -4.98 5.97
N ASP A 138 10.80 -5.75 6.57
CA ASP A 138 12.22 -5.79 6.24
C ASP A 138 12.55 -6.99 5.35
N GLU A 139 13.78 -7.10 4.86
CA GLU A 139 14.22 -8.29 4.13
C GLU A 139 14.15 -9.52 5.04
N ASP A 140 13.97 -10.70 4.44
CA ASP A 140 13.77 -11.99 5.12
C ASP A 140 12.48 -12.14 5.96
N ASP A 141 11.71 -11.07 6.18
CA ASP A 141 10.36 -11.16 6.76
C ASP A 141 9.44 -12.05 5.92
N ILE A 142 8.41 -12.61 6.59
CA ILE A 142 7.37 -13.42 5.94
C ILE A 142 6.14 -12.56 5.60
N VAL A 143 5.80 -12.51 4.31
CA VAL A 143 4.54 -11.95 3.80
C VAL A 143 3.50 -13.06 3.69
N PHE A 144 2.37 -12.90 4.37
CA PHE A 144 1.27 -13.86 4.35
C PHE A 144 0.04 -13.29 3.62
N ASP A 145 -0.42 -13.99 2.60
CA ASP A 145 -1.64 -13.66 1.86
C ASP A 145 -2.60 -14.88 1.81
N PRO A 146 -3.63 -14.91 2.68
CA PRO A 146 -4.59 -16.03 2.72
C PRO A 146 -5.63 -16.00 1.59
N PHE A 147 -5.57 -15.01 0.70
CA PHE A 147 -6.47 -14.85 -0.45
C PHE A 147 -5.67 -14.46 -1.69
N CYS A 148 -4.57 -15.18 -1.92
CA CYS A 148 -3.48 -14.70 -2.77
C CYS A 148 -3.86 -14.54 -4.25
N GLY A 149 -4.95 -15.16 -4.72
CA GLY A 149 -5.45 -15.05 -6.08
C GLY A 149 -4.39 -15.48 -7.08
N TYR A 150 -3.91 -14.52 -7.86
CA TYR A 150 -2.77 -14.71 -8.78
C TYR A 150 -1.42 -14.38 -8.09
N ALA A 151 -1.33 -14.57 -6.78
CA ALA A 151 -0.12 -14.41 -5.98
C ALA A 151 0.67 -13.09 -6.22
N THR A 152 0.01 -11.99 -6.59
CA THR A 152 0.72 -10.73 -6.85
C THR A 152 1.48 -10.27 -5.59
N ALA A 153 0.93 -10.50 -4.40
CA ALA A 153 1.59 -10.18 -3.13
C ALA A 153 2.84 -11.04 -2.91
N CYS A 154 2.76 -12.33 -3.20
CA CYS A 154 3.87 -13.28 -3.12
C CYS A 154 5.01 -12.89 -4.08
N VAL A 155 4.68 -12.58 -5.32
CA VAL A 155 5.67 -12.13 -6.33
C VAL A 155 6.32 -10.81 -5.92
N ALA A 156 5.56 -9.87 -5.34
CA ALA A 156 6.11 -8.63 -4.80
C ALA A 156 7.04 -8.91 -3.60
N ALA A 157 6.68 -9.83 -2.72
CA ALA A 157 7.50 -10.23 -1.58
C ALA A 157 8.83 -10.84 -2.05
N GLU A 158 8.77 -11.81 -2.97
CA GLU A 158 9.95 -12.47 -3.53
C GLU A 158 10.91 -11.49 -4.20
N LYS A 159 10.39 -10.58 -5.05
CA LYS A 159 11.20 -9.52 -5.68
C LYS A 159 11.89 -8.59 -4.69
N LEU A 160 11.30 -8.45 -3.50
CA LEU A 160 11.82 -7.63 -2.42
C LEU A 160 12.69 -8.46 -1.46
N ASN A 161 13.05 -9.71 -1.76
CA ASN A 161 13.81 -10.57 -0.84
C ASN A 161 13.08 -10.81 0.50
N ARG A 162 11.75 -11.03 0.43
CA ARG A 162 10.94 -11.50 1.56
C ARG A 162 10.50 -12.94 1.31
N GLN A 163 10.41 -13.71 2.38
CA GLN A 163 9.73 -15.01 2.38
C GLN A 163 8.22 -14.78 2.19
N TRP A 164 7.49 -15.76 1.67
CA TRP A 164 6.05 -15.62 1.50
C TRP A 164 5.28 -16.92 1.66
N VAL A 165 4.02 -16.79 2.10
CA VAL A 165 3.04 -17.87 2.16
C VAL A 165 1.75 -17.37 1.54
N GLY A 166 1.29 -18.02 0.47
CA GLY A 166 0.04 -17.73 -0.22
C GLY A 166 -0.94 -18.90 -0.05
N ILE A 167 -2.21 -18.59 0.23
CA ILE A 167 -3.30 -19.58 0.23
C ILE A 167 -4.41 -19.05 -0.68
N ASP A 168 -5.02 -19.92 -1.47
CA ASP A 168 -6.28 -19.65 -2.15
C ASP A 168 -7.05 -20.96 -2.42
N LEU A 169 -8.36 -20.85 -2.62
CA LEU A 169 -9.27 -21.96 -2.84
C LEU A 169 -9.35 -22.46 -4.30
N PRO A 170 -9.39 -21.61 -5.35
CA PRO A 170 -9.63 -22.07 -6.70
C PRO A 170 -8.39 -22.81 -7.24
N PRO A 171 -8.54 -24.01 -7.83
CA PRO A 171 -7.42 -24.77 -8.41
C PRO A 171 -6.58 -23.96 -9.39
N LYS A 172 -7.25 -23.05 -10.11
CA LYS A 172 -6.65 -22.15 -11.09
C LYS A 172 -5.65 -21.17 -10.47
N ALA A 173 -5.75 -20.82 -9.19
CA ALA A 173 -4.76 -20.00 -8.52
C ALA A 173 -3.39 -20.70 -8.52
N VAL A 174 -3.34 -21.97 -8.11
CA VAL A 174 -2.09 -22.75 -7.99
C VAL A 174 -1.35 -22.86 -9.34
N GLU A 175 -2.07 -23.22 -10.41
CA GLU A 175 -1.50 -23.30 -11.77
C GLU A 175 -0.88 -21.95 -12.22
N LEU A 176 -1.54 -20.85 -11.87
CA LEU A 176 -1.14 -19.51 -12.30
C LEU A 176 0.01 -18.94 -11.46
N VAL A 177 0.10 -19.32 -10.17
CA VAL A 177 1.28 -19.02 -9.35
C VAL A 177 2.52 -19.68 -9.94
N ALA A 178 2.44 -20.95 -10.31
CA ALA A 178 3.56 -21.71 -10.88
C ALA A 178 4.10 -21.13 -12.20
N MET A 179 3.34 -20.29 -12.92
CA MET A 179 3.81 -19.59 -14.12
C MET A 179 4.60 -18.31 -13.82
N ARG A 180 4.65 -17.85 -12.56
CA ARG A 180 5.28 -16.58 -12.15
C ARG A 180 6.59 -16.75 -11.39
N THR A 181 6.85 -17.96 -10.89
CA THR A 181 8.10 -18.41 -10.25
C THR A 181 8.91 -19.22 -11.25
#